data_AF-A0A9X2BH75-F1
#
_entry.id   AF-A0A9X2BH75-F1
#
_cell.length_a   1.000
_cell.length_b   1.000
_cell.length_c   1.000
_cell.angle_alpha   90.00
_cell.angle_beta   90.00
_cell.angle_gamma   90.00
#
_symmetry.space_group_name_H-M   'P 1'
#
loop_
_entity.id
_entity.type
_entity.pdbx_description
1 polymer ?
#
loop_
_entity_poly.entity_id
_entity_poly.type
_entity_poly.pdbx_seq_one_letter_code
_entity_poly.pdbx_strand_id
1 'polypeptide(L)'
;EAYLLEVGRYILLNPVRANMVDTPNEYEWSSWLFITGFKEAPDWLAVDQTLLQFGRQRNKAVEKYKQFVYEGFGKPLWTSLKQQMYLGSEEFVSSHLPNLDLEEGDIKEVPAKQRRAKPLSLKEYQDSAPSRNDAIIAAFRSGGYTQKQIGNHFDLHYSRVSRIVARGSTS
;
A
#
# COMPACT_ATOMS: atom_id res chain seq x y z
N GLU A 1 13.55 -2.36 -10.92
CA GLU A 1 14.21 -1.17 -10.30
C GLU A 1 13.24 -0.02 -10.02
N ALA A 2 12.45 0.46 -10.99
CA ALA A 2 11.49 1.57 -10.78
C ALA A 2 10.56 1.36 -9.57
N TYR A 3 10.13 0.13 -9.36
CA TYR A 3 9.23 -0.23 -8.28
C TYR A 3 9.77 0.03 -6.86
N LEU A 4 11.04 -0.30 -6.58
CA LEU A 4 11.62 -0.08 -5.26
C LEU A 4 11.71 1.41 -4.94
N LEU A 5 12.06 2.23 -5.93
CA LEU A 5 12.10 3.69 -5.80
C LEU A 5 10.71 4.26 -5.54
N GLU A 6 9.69 3.74 -6.22
CA GLU A 6 8.28 4.12 -6.02
C GLU A 6 7.77 3.79 -4.61
N VAL A 7 8.11 2.61 -4.10
CA VAL A 7 7.83 2.22 -2.71
C VAL A 7 8.59 3.11 -1.73
N GLY A 8 9.87 3.40 -1.97
CA GLY A 8 10.65 4.32 -1.16
C GLY A 8 10.02 5.71 -1.10
N ARG A 9 9.62 6.25 -2.26
CA ARG A 9 8.89 7.53 -2.37
C ARG A 9 7.58 7.51 -1.59
N TYR A 10 6.84 6.40 -1.62
CA TYR A 10 5.61 6.26 -0.84
C TYR A 10 5.86 6.43 0.66
N ILE A 11 6.83 5.68 1.19
CA ILE A 11 7.15 5.68 2.61
C ILE A 11 7.49 7.10 3.07
N LEU A 12 8.31 7.81 2.29
CA LEU A 12 8.76 9.18 2.60
C LEU A 12 7.64 10.22 2.53
N LEU A 13 6.66 10.03 1.63
CA LEU A 13 5.54 10.96 1.49
C LEU A 13 4.32 10.59 2.33
N ASN A 14 4.31 9.42 2.98
CA ASN A 14 3.17 8.98 3.78
C ASN A 14 2.84 9.93 4.95
N PRO A 15 3.82 10.47 5.71
CA PRO A 15 3.55 11.46 6.76
C PRO A 15 2.88 12.73 6.24
N VAL A 16 3.32 13.22 5.08
CA VAL A 16 2.71 14.38 4.42
C VAL A 16 1.27 14.07 4.00
N ARG A 17 1.05 12.90 3.39
CA ARG A 17 -0.29 12.45 2.97
C ARG A 17 -1.25 12.24 4.13
N ALA A 18 -0.73 11.83 5.28
CA ALA A 18 -1.49 11.68 6.52
C ALA A 18 -1.73 13.02 7.23
N ASN A 19 -1.31 14.15 6.64
CA ASN A 19 -1.35 15.49 7.24
C ASN A 19 -0.66 15.57 8.62
N MET A 20 0.41 14.77 8.81
CA MET A 20 1.21 14.82 10.04
C MET A 20 2.26 15.94 9.98
N VAL A 21 2.73 16.27 8.78
CA VAL A 21 3.74 17.30 8.48
C VAL A 21 3.48 17.90 7.10
N ASP A 22 3.98 19.10 6.83
CA ASP A 22 3.81 19.75 5.52
C ASP A 22 4.87 19.25 4.51
N THR A 23 6.07 18.94 4.98
CA THR A 23 7.18 18.47 4.15
C THR A 23 7.92 17.26 4.74
N PRO A 24 8.60 16.44 3.91
CA PRO A 24 9.41 15.33 4.42
C PRO A 24 10.55 15.77 5.35
N ASN A 25 10.96 17.04 5.29
CA ASN A 25 11.99 17.61 6.17
C ASN A 25 11.56 17.65 7.63
N GLU A 26 10.26 17.70 7.90
CA GLU A 26 9.72 17.82 9.26
C GLU A 26 9.50 16.44 9.91
N TYR A 27 9.62 15.35 9.14
CA TYR A 27 9.41 14.00 9.64
C TYR A 27 10.73 13.29 9.95
N GLU A 28 11.13 13.36 11.22
CA GLU A 28 12.42 12.84 11.68
C GLU A 28 12.57 11.31 11.59
N TRP A 29 11.45 10.59 11.59
CA TRP A 29 11.41 9.11 11.57
C TRP A 29 11.49 8.55 10.16
N SER A 30 12.42 9.08 9.34
CA SER A 30 12.65 8.62 7.97
C SER A 30 14.12 8.75 7.57
N SER A 31 14.51 8.03 6.52
CA SER A 31 15.87 8.14 5.95
C SER A 31 16.11 9.45 5.20
N TRP A 32 15.07 10.26 4.97
CA TRP A 32 15.11 11.48 4.16
C TRP A 32 16.20 12.45 4.61
N LEU A 33 16.24 12.76 5.90
CA LEU A 33 17.18 13.75 6.45
C LEU A 33 18.64 13.34 6.28
N PHE A 34 18.92 12.04 6.35
CA PHE A 34 20.25 11.48 6.16
C PHE A 34 20.65 11.47 4.68
N ILE A 35 19.74 11.07 3.79
CA ILE A 35 20.01 10.99 2.35
C ILE A 35 20.17 12.39 1.74
N THR A 36 19.40 13.37 2.22
CA THR A 36 19.42 14.75 1.72
C THR A 36 20.45 15.66 2.40
N GLY A 37 21.17 15.14 3.41
CA GLY A 37 22.28 15.82 4.07
C GLY A 37 21.89 16.81 5.17
N PHE A 38 20.65 16.74 5.69
CA PHE A 38 20.24 17.51 6.87
C PHE A 38 20.72 16.88 8.19
N LYS A 39 20.99 15.57 8.20
CA LYS A 39 21.57 14.84 9.33
C LYS A 39 22.73 13.97 8.86
N GLU A 40 23.70 13.76 9.75
CA GLU A 40 24.80 12.82 9.50
C GLU A 40 24.27 11.39 9.48
N ALA A 41 24.59 10.65 8.43
CA ALA A 41 24.09 9.31 8.22
C ALA A 41 24.84 8.31 9.12
N PRO A 42 24.13 7.40 9.81
CA PRO A 42 24.81 6.33 10.53
C PRO A 42 25.44 5.32 9.56
N ASP A 43 26.52 4.67 9.97
CA ASP A 43 27.31 3.77 9.10
C ASP A 43 26.53 2.61 8.48
N TRP A 44 25.45 2.18 9.13
CA TRP A 44 24.59 1.11 8.63
C TRP A 44 23.61 1.57 7.54
N LEU A 45 23.42 2.87 7.33
CA LEU A 45 22.50 3.39 6.34
C LEU A 45 23.20 3.54 4.98
N ALA A 46 22.72 2.78 3.99
CA ALA A 46 23.27 2.78 2.64
C ALA A 46 22.87 4.02 1.80
N VAL A 47 23.28 5.20 2.23
CA VAL A 47 23.02 6.49 1.55
C VAL A 47 23.62 6.49 0.15
N ASP A 48 24.87 6.07 0.01
CA ASP A 48 25.59 6.13 -1.28
C ASP A 48 24.99 5.18 -2.31
N GLN A 49 24.59 3.98 -1.88
CA GLN A 49 23.91 3.03 -2.77
C GLN A 49 22.57 3.59 -3.26
N THR A 50 21.84 4.28 -2.38
CA THR A 50 20.59 4.96 -2.75
C THR A 50 20.85 6.08 -3.76
N LEU A 51 21.85 6.93 -3.52
CA LEU A 51 22.20 8.05 -4.39
C LEU A 51 22.79 7.63 -5.73
N LEU A 52 23.47 6.48 -5.81
CA LEU A 52 24.04 5.96 -7.06
C LEU A 52 22.98 5.72 -8.13
N GLN A 53 21.72 5.45 -7.74
CA GLN A 53 20.58 5.34 -8.67
C GLN A 53 20.22 6.68 -9.34
N PHE A 54 20.65 7.81 -8.77
CA PHE A 54 20.38 9.17 -9.25
C PHE A 54 21.61 9.83 -9.91
N GLY A 55 22.81 9.28 -9.68
CA GLY A 55 24.03 9.63 -10.39
C GLY A 55 25.30 9.43 -9.57
N ARG A 56 26.45 9.58 -10.24
CA ARG A 56 27.78 9.39 -9.60
C ARG A 56 28.28 10.61 -8.81
N GLN A 57 27.78 11.81 -9.13
CA GLN A 57 28.15 13.04 -8.42
C GLN A 57 27.18 13.28 -7.27
N ARG A 58 27.65 13.13 -6.03
CA ARG A 58 26.82 13.18 -4.81
C ARG A 58 25.83 14.35 -4.79
N ASN A 59 26.30 15.58 -4.93
CA ASN A 59 25.44 16.77 -4.87
C ASN A 59 24.33 16.74 -5.94
N LYS A 60 24.65 16.30 -7.17
CA LYS A 60 23.64 16.17 -8.24
C LYS A 60 22.68 15.01 -8.00
N ALA A 61 23.17 13.92 -7.42
CA ALA A 61 22.35 12.76 -7.07
C ALA A 61 21.33 13.11 -5.97
N VAL A 62 21.75 13.88 -4.96
CA VAL A 62 20.86 14.38 -3.90
C VAL A 62 19.75 15.26 -4.48
N GLU A 63 20.08 16.20 -5.36
CA GLU A 63 19.06 17.07 -5.97
C GLU A 63 18.07 16.29 -6.84
N LYS A 64 18.55 15.32 -7.63
CA LYS A 64 17.67 14.43 -8.40
C LYS A 64 16.81 13.53 -7.52
N TYR A 65 17.35 13.05 -6.40
CA TYR A 65 16.59 12.26 -5.43
C TYR A 65 15.47 13.09 -4.79
N LYS A 66 15.78 14.32 -4.36
CA LYS A 66 14.78 15.27 -3.86
C LYS A 66 13.69 15.49 -4.89
N GLN A 67 14.08 15.82 -6.12
CA GLN A 67 13.13 16.04 -7.22
C GLN A 67 12.22 14.82 -7.42
N PHE A 68 12.78 13.61 -7.51
CA PHE A 68 12.01 12.38 -7.66
C PHE A 68 10.97 12.18 -6.55
N VAL A 69 11.35 12.44 -5.29
CA VAL A 69 10.43 12.34 -4.15
C VAL A 69 9.35 13.43 -4.24
N TYR A 70 9.73 14.68 -4.49
CA TYR A 70 8.78 15.79 -4.60
C TYR A 70 7.81 15.63 -5.78
N GLU A 71 8.23 15.01 -6.88
CA GLU A 71 7.35 14.67 -8.00
C GLU A 71 6.23 13.70 -7.62
N GLY A 72 6.29 13.04 -6.45
CA GLY A 72 5.23 12.19 -5.91
C GLY A 72 4.20 12.95 -5.05
N PHE A 73 4.40 14.24 -4.77
CA PHE A 73 3.42 15.06 -4.04
C PHE A 73 2.10 15.13 -4.79
N GLY A 74 0.99 14.95 -4.06
CA GLY A 74 -0.36 14.99 -4.62
C GLY A 74 -0.67 13.90 -5.65
N LYS A 75 0.31 13.06 -6.04
CA LYS A 75 0.09 11.98 -6.99
C LYS A 75 -0.45 10.75 -6.27
N PRO A 76 -1.58 10.17 -6.73
CA PRO A 76 -1.96 8.84 -6.30
C PRO A 76 -0.84 7.89 -6.75
N LEU A 77 -0.15 7.27 -5.78
CA LEU A 77 0.89 6.30 -6.10
C LEU A 77 0.33 5.03 -6.77
N TRP A 78 -0.97 4.80 -6.57
CA TRP A 78 -1.58 3.51 -6.83
C TRP A 78 -2.98 3.69 -7.42
N THR A 79 -3.08 4.01 -8.71
CA THR A 79 -4.32 3.82 -9.47
C THR A 79 -4.66 2.33 -9.67
N SER A 80 -3.71 1.43 -9.36
CA SER A 80 -3.81 -0.03 -9.59
C SER A 80 -3.88 -0.87 -8.30
N LEU A 81 -4.11 -0.26 -7.13
CA LEU A 81 -4.19 -1.00 -5.86
C LEU A 81 -5.45 -1.87 -5.83
N LYS A 82 -5.33 -3.12 -6.27
CA LYS A 82 -6.34 -4.16 -6.04
C LYS A 82 -5.96 -4.94 -4.79
N GLN A 83 -6.95 -5.17 -3.93
CA GLN A 83 -6.90 -6.10 -2.79
C GLN A 83 -5.97 -5.75 -1.61
N GLN A 84 -5.52 -4.51 -1.41
CA GLN A 84 -4.87 -4.05 -0.15
C GLN A 84 -3.74 -4.93 0.44
N MET A 85 -3.21 -5.91 -0.29
CA MET A 85 -2.41 -6.98 0.33
C MET A 85 -1.24 -7.48 -0.51
N TYR A 86 -1.14 -7.11 -1.80
CA TYR A 86 0.02 -7.52 -2.62
C TYR A 86 0.53 -6.39 -3.50
N LEU A 87 1.84 -6.32 -3.52
CA LEU A 87 2.66 -5.32 -4.18
C LEU A 87 3.33 -6.08 -5.35
N GLY A 88 2.83 -5.93 -6.60
CA GLY A 88 3.40 -6.59 -7.79
C GLY A 88 2.47 -6.60 -9.01
N SER A 89 2.96 -7.09 -10.16
CA SER A 89 2.14 -7.33 -11.37
C SER A 89 1.29 -8.60 -11.23
N GLU A 90 0.24 -8.76 -12.06
CA GLU A 90 -0.64 -9.95 -12.00
C GLU A 90 0.15 -11.26 -12.21
N GLU A 91 1.20 -11.21 -13.03
CA GLU A 91 2.10 -12.33 -13.34
C GLU A 91 3.02 -12.67 -12.17
N PHE A 92 3.48 -11.66 -11.42
CA PHE A 92 4.32 -11.85 -10.23
C PHE A 92 3.53 -12.53 -9.10
N VAL A 93 2.29 -12.09 -8.90
CA VAL A 93 1.40 -12.65 -7.86
C VAL A 93 0.99 -14.09 -8.19
N SER A 94 0.65 -14.38 -9.44
CA SER A 94 0.22 -15.72 -9.87
C SER A 94 1.35 -16.77 -9.76
N SER A 95 2.60 -16.37 -10.00
CA SER A 95 3.75 -17.28 -9.99
C SER A 95 4.34 -17.56 -8.60
N HIS A 96 4.17 -16.64 -7.63
CA HIS A 96 4.80 -16.75 -6.31
C HIS A 96 3.86 -17.21 -5.20
N LEU A 97 2.54 -17.09 -5.37
CA LEU A 97 1.55 -17.57 -4.40
C LEU A 97 1.53 -19.10 -4.18
N PRO A 98 1.72 -19.97 -5.20
CA PRO A 98 1.67 -21.41 -5.00
C PRO A 98 2.85 -22.00 -4.24
N ASN A 99 3.98 -21.29 -4.15
CA ASN A 99 5.24 -21.79 -3.58
C ASN A 99 5.51 -21.30 -2.15
N LEU A 100 4.54 -20.62 -1.52
CA LEU A 100 4.62 -20.27 -0.10
C LEU A 100 4.12 -21.46 0.74
N ASP A 101 4.89 -22.55 0.73
CA ASP A 101 4.78 -23.61 1.72
C ASP A 101 5.30 -23.08 3.07
N LEU A 102 4.43 -22.35 3.77
CA LEU A 102 4.68 -21.93 5.14
C LEU A 102 4.44 -23.14 6.05
N GLU A 103 5.50 -23.86 6.40
CA GLU A 103 5.42 -24.90 7.43
C GLU A 103 4.92 -24.32 8.76
N GLU A 104 4.08 -25.09 9.46
CA GLU A 104 3.56 -24.73 10.77
C GLU A 104 4.69 -24.67 11.80
N GLY A 105 5.24 -23.48 12.04
CA GLY A 105 6.22 -23.29 13.11
C GLY A 105 7.01 -22.00 13.10
N ASP A 106 7.17 -21.33 11.95
CA ASP A 106 8.16 -20.25 11.85
C ASP A 106 7.61 -18.82 12.08
N ILE A 107 8.22 -18.20 13.10
CA ILE A 107 8.33 -16.80 13.54
C ILE A 107 7.04 -15.94 13.58
N LYS A 108 6.62 -15.64 14.81
CA LYS A 108 5.49 -14.80 15.25
C LYS A 108 5.63 -13.28 14.96
N GLU A 109 5.99 -12.86 13.75
CA GLU A 109 6.01 -11.43 13.35
C GLU A 109 5.08 -11.10 12.18
N VAL A 110 4.05 -11.92 12.02
CA VAL A 110 2.96 -11.64 11.10
C VAL A 110 1.81 -11.01 11.89
N PRO A 111 1.41 -9.75 11.62
CA PRO A 111 0.19 -9.20 12.23
C PRO A 111 -0.95 -10.16 11.90
N ALA A 112 -1.69 -10.60 12.94
CA ALA A 112 -2.71 -11.66 12.95
C ALA A 112 -3.83 -11.56 11.87
N LYS A 113 -3.79 -10.57 10.98
CA LYS A 113 -4.66 -10.37 9.82
C LYS A 113 -4.28 -11.19 8.58
N GLN A 114 -3.13 -11.87 8.56
CA GLN A 114 -2.59 -12.54 7.34
C GLN A 114 -3.03 -14.00 7.13
N ARG A 115 -3.90 -14.56 7.99
CA ARG A 115 -4.57 -15.84 7.71
C ARG A 115 -6.04 -15.58 7.39
N ARG A 116 -6.34 -15.07 6.19
CA ARG A 116 -7.74 -14.99 5.72
C ARG A 116 -8.03 -16.13 4.78
N ALA A 117 -9.03 -16.93 5.14
CA ALA A 117 -9.59 -17.95 4.27
C ALA A 117 -10.03 -17.32 2.93
N LYS A 118 -10.00 -18.12 1.87
CA LYS A 118 -10.45 -17.70 0.54
C LYS A 118 -11.85 -17.07 0.66
N PRO A 119 -12.06 -15.84 0.16
CA PRO A 119 -13.35 -15.18 0.25
C PRO A 119 -14.40 -15.95 -0.54
N LEU A 120 -15.63 -16.03 -0.01
CA LEU A 120 -16.79 -16.51 -0.78
C LEU A 120 -17.00 -15.66 -2.03
N SER A 121 -17.67 -16.18 -3.04
CA SER A 121 -18.08 -15.40 -4.20
C SER A 121 -19.06 -14.28 -3.81
N LEU A 122 -19.13 -13.22 -4.61
CA LEU A 122 -20.09 -12.13 -4.38
C LEU A 122 -21.54 -12.61 -4.40
N LYS A 123 -21.83 -13.66 -5.17
CA LYS A 123 -23.14 -14.31 -5.20
C LYS A 123 -23.42 -15.04 -3.89
N GLU A 124 -22.46 -15.78 -3.36
CA GLU A 124 -22.60 -16.44 -2.05
C GLU A 124 -22.78 -15.42 -0.91
N TYR A 125 -22.08 -14.28 -0.94
CA TYR A 125 -22.34 -13.19 0.01
C TYR A 125 -23.75 -12.61 -0.13
N GLN A 126 -24.25 -12.47 -1.36
CA GLN A 126 -25.60 -12.00 -1.62
C GLN A 126 -26.67 -12.97 -1.13
N ASP A 127 -26.45 -14.28 -1.33
CA ASP A 127 -27.41 -15.33 -0.98
C ASP A 127 -27.41 -15.63 0.53
N SER A 128 -26.26 -15.45 1.21
CA SER A 128 -26.09 -15.74 2.65
C SER A 128 -26.46 -14.58 3.57
N ALA A 129 -26.53 -13.35 3.07
CA ALA A 129 -26.70 -12.16 3.89
C ALA A 129 -28.18 -11.75 4.04
N PRO A 130 -28.61 -11.23 5.20
CA PRO A 130 -29.99 -10.79 5.43
C PRO A 130 -30.43 -9.62 4.55
N SER A 131 -29.47 -8.79 4.11
CA SER A 131 -29.74 -7.67 3.22
C SER A 131 -28.59 -7.46 2.24
N ARG A 132 -28.88 -6.77 1.14
CA ARG A 132 -27.86 -6.33 0.16
C ARG A 132 -26.73 -5.54 0.84
N ASN A 133 -27.05 -4.70 1.83
CA ASN A 133 -26.03 -3.90 2.50
C ASN A 133 -25.13 -4.77 3.38
N ASP A 134 -25.68 -5.79 4.03
CA ASP A 134 -24.90 -6.75 4.83
C ASP A 134 -24.01 -7.61 3.93
N ALA A 135 -24.50 -8.02 2.76
CA ALA A 135 -23.70 -8.70 1.75
C ALA A 135 -22.51 -7.85 1.29
N ILE A 136 -22.78 -6.56 1.01
CA ILE A 136 -21.76 -5.58 0.61
C ILE A 136 -20.70 -5.40 1.72
N ILE A 137 -21.14 -5.29 2.98
CA ILE A 137 -20.25 -5.14 4.13
C ILE A 137 -19.41 -6.41 4.34
N ALA A 138 -20.03 -7.60 4.28
CA ALA A 138 -19.35 -8.88 4.44
C ALA A 138 -18.32 -9.13 3.32
N ALA A 139 -18.71 -8.90 2.07
CA ALA A 139 -17.83 -8.99 0.90
C ALA A 139 -16.65 -8.01 1.01
N PHE A 140 -16.89 -6.77 1.46
CA PHE A 140 -15.82 -5.80 1.69
C PHE A 140 -14.89 -6.21 2.84
N ARG A 141 -15.45 -6.65 3.99
CA ARG A 141 -14.69 -7.09 5.17
C ARG A 141 -13.83 -8.31 4.87
N SER A 142 -14.26 -9.17 3.94
CA SER A 142 -13.46 -10.32 3.49
C SER A 142 -12.11 -9.91 2.93
N GLY A 143 -12.00 -8.71 2.33
CA GLY A 143 -10.80 -8.23 1.63
C GLY A 143 -10.61 -8.83 0.24
N GLY A 144 -11.51 -9.72 -0.20
CA GLY A 144 -11.45 -10.40 -1.49
C GLY A 144 -11.81 -9.54 -2.70
N TYR A 145 -12.58 -8.47 -2.49
CA TYR A 145 -13.19 -7.68 -3.56
C TYR A 145 -13.00 -6.18 -3.33
N THR A 146 -12.72 -5.45 -4.41
CA THR A 146 -12.71 -3.98 -4.40
C THR A 146 -14.12 -3.42 -4.33
N GLN A 147 -14.29 -2.19 -3.82
CA GLN A 147 -15.59 -1.50 -3.82
C GLN A 147 -16.18 -1.36 -5.24
N LYS A 148 -15.32 -1.28 -6.27
CA LYS A 148 -15.75 -1.27 -7.68
C LYS A 148 -16.29 -2.63 -8.13
N GLN A 149 -15.62 -3.73 -7.78
CA GLN A 149 -16.11 -5.09 -8.08
C GLN A 149 -17.43 -5.39 -7.36
N ILE A 150 -17.54 -5.00 -6.10
CA ILE A 150 -18.78 -5.11 -5.32
C ILE A 150 -19.87 -4.25 -5.99
N GLY A 151 -19.56 -3.01 -6.37
CA GLY A 151 -20.49 -2.12 -7.07
C GLY A 151 -21.01 -2.70 -8.37
N ASN A 152 -20.13 -3.22 -9.22
CA ASN A 152 -20.50 -3.86 -10.48
C ASN A 152 -21.43 -5.07 -10.28
N HIS A 153 -21.21 -5.87 -9.23
CA HIS A 153 -22.05 -7.03 -8.92
C HIS A 153 -23.45 -6.64 -8.42
N PHE A 154 -23.54 -5.61 -7.57
CA PHE A 154 -24.81 -5.16 -6.98
C PHE A 154 -25.53 -4.07 -7.79
N ASP A 155 -25.04 -3.75 -8.99
CA ASP A 155 -25.50 -2.64 -9.84
C ASP A 155 -25.53 -1.30 -9.08
N LEU A 156 -24.44 -1.02 -8.36
CA LEU A 156 -24.26 0.19 -7.57
C LEU A 156 -22.97 0.90 -7.97
N HIS A 157 -23.05 2.23 -8.06
CA HIS A 157 -21.85 3.05 -8.19
C HIS A 157 -20.96 2.92 -6.94
N TYR A 158 -19.63 2.94 -7.13
CA TYR A 158 -18.65 2.72 -6.06
C TYR A 158 -18.84 3.67 -4.86
N SER A 159 -19.26 4.91 -5.10
CA SER A 159 -19.53 5.89 -4.03
C SER A 159 -20.72 5.51 -3.15
N ARG A 160 -21.67 4.71 -3.64
CA ARG A 160 -22.77 4.17 -2.85
C ARG A 160 -22.29 3.02 -1.96
N VAL A 161 -21.46 2.13 -2.51
CA VAL A 161 -20.81 1.03 -1.77
C VAL A 161 -19.96 1.58 -0.63
N SER A 162 -19.15 2.63 -0.89
CA SER A 162 -18.33 3.29 0.13
C SER A 162 -19.16 3.80 1.32
N ARG A 163 -20.30 4.48 1.06
CA ARG A 163 -21.20 4.95 2.13
C ARG A 163 -21.84 3.80 2.93
N ILE A 164 -22.17 2.68 2.28
CA ILE A 164 -22.75 1.51 2.94
C ILE A 164 -21.72 0.90 3.91
N VAL A 165 -20.49 0.73 3.43
CA VAL A 165 -19.36 0.20 4.23
C VAL A 165 -19.02 1.12 5.41
N ALA A 166 -18.97 2.44 5.19
CA ALA A 166 -18.68 3.40 6.25
C ALA A 166 -19.72 3.34 7.38
N ARG A 167 -21.01 3.24 7.05
CA ARG A 167 -22.10 3.12 8.04
C ARG A 167 -22.08 1.80 8.80
N GLY A 168 -21.68 0.71 8.15
CA GLY A 168 -21.56 -0.61 8.77
C GLY A 168 -20.31 -0.81 9.61
N SER A 169 -19.38 0.15 9.65
CA SER A 169 -18.15 0.07 10.47
C SER A 169 -18.28 0.82 11.80
N THR A 170 -19.39 1.55 12.00
CA THR A 170 -19.75 2.35 13.17
C THR A 170 -20.73 1.64 14.11
N SER A 171 -20.81 0.31 14.08
CA SER A 171 -21.65 -0.50 14.96
C SER A 171 -20.89 -1.73 15.45
#